data_AF-A0A412WS57-F1
#
_entry.id   AF-A0A412WS57-F1
#
_cell.length_a   1.000
_cell.length_b   1.000
_cell.length_c   1.000
_cell.angle_alpha   90.00
_cell.angle_beta   90.00
_cell.angle_gamma   90.00
#
_symmetry.space_group_name_H-M   'P 1'
#
loop_
_entity.id
_entity.type
_entity.pdbx_description
1 polymer ?
#
loop_
_entity_poly.entity_id
_entity_poly.type
_entity_poly.pdbx_seq_one_letter_code
_entity_poly.pdbx_strand_id
1 'polypeptide(L)'
;MIQELFSWLDAQRITYIPVDTEVVDIPGFGRLFTADLSGVESIFRGDGDKLVFNLMESPDVLMEEGIFHVAFPFGRNWYYYDLREEFRFNLLKYIGRPKPPVHDVPFVNLGIHTSYELLNACCSPEDLCRKAKWLGHTAVGICDRNTMAATLNLQKECANTGLKHIFGYSLTMMHEEERVGLKIYALDNEGLHNLLRIQRAVMVDSEDNTLRYEQLLMYAAGCVVVFAIRSVYWMAGHPKQVKRIRKGAEAVYYQVDANEYKADRIDREQLEALKYYFGNCYDA
;
A
#
# COMPACT_ATOMS: atom_id res chain seq x y z
N MET A 1 -23.53 9.07 -17.78
CA MET A 1 -22.11 8.68 -17.92
C MET A 1 -21.15 9.65 -17.26
N ILE A 2 -21.04 10.93 -17.68
CA ILE A 2 -20.00 11.83 -17.11
C ILE A 2 -20.11 12.07 -15.59
N GLN A 3 -21.32 12.11 -15.03
CA GLN A 3 -21.51 12.25 -13.58
C GLN A 3 -20.99 11.03 -12.79
N GLU A 4 -21.05 9.84 -13.38
CA GLU A 4 -20.47 8.63 -12.79
C GLU A 4 -18.94 8.67 -12.86
N LEU A 5 -18.37 9.22 -13.94
CA LEU A 5 -16.93 9.50 -14.04
C LEU A 5 -16.50 10.48 -12.95
N PHE A 6 -17.21 11.59 -12.76
CA PHE A 6 -16.92 12.55 -11.68
C PHE A 6 -16.97 11.90 -10.31
N SER A 7 -17.99 11.08 -10.05
CA SER A 7 -18.09 10.30 -8.81
C SER A 7 -16.89 9.36 -8.60
N TRP A 8 -16.41 8.73 -9.68
CA TRP A 8 -15.19 7.91 -9.64
C TRP A 8 -13.93 8.74 -9.37
N LEU A 9 -13.72 9.83 -10.11
CA LEU A 9 -12.56 10.72 -9.95
C LEU A 9 -12.51 11.31 -8.53
N ASP A 10 -13.68 11.69 -7.97
CA ASP A 10 -13.82 12.15 -6.60
C ASP A 10 -13.45 11.06 -5.59
N ALA A 11 -13.95 9.84 -5.76
CA ALA A 11 -13.65 8.70 -4.92
C ALA A 11 -12.16 8.31 -4.98
N GLN A 12 -11.52 8.46 -6.14
CA GLN A 12 -10.08 8.24 -6.32
C GLN A 12 -9.24 9.46 -5.92
N ARG A 13 -9.86 10.56 -5.47
CA ARG A 13 -9.19 11.81 -5.09
C ARG A 13 -8.33 12.38 -6.22
N ILE A 14 -8.77 12.26 -7.47
CA ILE A 14 -8.09 12.85 -8.64
C ILE A 14 -8.58 14.29 -8.83
N THR A 15 -7.66 15.21 -9.12
CA THR A 15 -7.98 16.59 -9.51
C THR A 15 -8.38 16.63 -10.98
N TYR A 16 -9.48 17.30 -11.31
CA TYR A 16 -9.97 17.45 -12.66
C TYR A 16 -10.72 18.78 -12.85
N ILE A 17 -10.87 19.21 -14.10
CA ILE A 17 -11.60 20.41 -14.52
C ILE A 17 -12.63 19.98 -15.57
N PRO A 18 -13.95 20.04 -15.28
CA PRO A 18 -14.97 19.80 -16.30
C PRO A 18 -14.82 20.75 -17.48
N VAL A 19 -14.81 20.23 -18.70
CA VAL A 19 -14.72 21.03 -19.94
C VAL A 19 -16.11 21.19 -20.54
N ASP A 20 -16.79 20.07 -20.76
CA ASP A 20 -18.17 20.02 -21.28
C ASP A 20 -18.90 18.78 -20.74
N THR A 21 -19.93 18.31 -21.46
CA THR A 21 -20.78 17.17 -21.06
C THR A 21 -20.14 15.80 -21.27
N GLU A 22 -19.02 15.71 -21.99
CA GLU A 22 -18.33 14.45 -22.33
C GLU A 22 -16.83 14.51 -22.02
N VAL A 23 -16.23 15.70 -21.96
CA VAL A 23 -14.80 15.91 -21.77
C VAL A 23 -14.46 16.50 -20.40
N VAL A 24 -13.40 15.97 -19.81
CA VAL A 24 -12.77 16.49 -18.60
C VAL A 24 -11.27 16.68 -18.82
N ASP A 25 -10.69 17.78 -18.30
CA ASP A 25 -9.25 17.98 -18.26
C ASP A 25 -8.68 17.47 -16.94
N ILE A 26 -7.63 16.65 -17.01
CA ILE A 26 -6.91 16.15 -15.85
C ILE A 26 -5.52 16.79 -15.84
N PRO A 27 -5.24 17.74 -14.94
CA PRO A 27 -3.96 18.44 -14.90
C PRO A 27 -2.75 17.51 -14.82
N GLY A 28 -1.82 17.64 -15.76
CA GLY A 28 -0.63 16.80 -15.88
C GLY A 28 -0.85 15.45 -16.58
N PHE A 29 -2.08 15.14 -17.00
CA PHE A 29 -2.43 13.95 -17.78
C PHE A 29 -3.03 14.31 -19.15
N GLY A 30 -3.85 15.38 -19.20
CA GLY A 30 -4.48 15.90 -20.41
C GLY A 30 -6.01 15.71 -20.41
N ARG A 31 -6.62 15.97 -21.58
CA ARG A 31 -8.07 15.80 -21.77
C ARG A 31 -8.44 14.32 -21.85
N LEU A 32 -9.59 14.01 -21.27
CA LEU A 32 -10.17 12.67 -21.16
C LEU A 32 -11.63 12.74 -21.63
N PHE A 33 -11.93 12.04 -22.72
CA PHE A 33 -13.28 11.89 -23.26
C PHE A 33 -14.01 10.75 -22.56
N THR A 34 -15.29 10.93 -22.22
CA THR A 34 -16.11 9.92 -21.57
C THR A 34 -16.89 9.13 -22.63
N ALA A 35 -16.51 7.88 -22.88
CA ALA A 35 -17.26 7.04 -23.81
C ALA A 35 -18.64 6.69 -23.24
N ASP A 36 -19.69 7.01 -23.99
CA ASP A 36 -21.03 6.52 -23.72
C ASP A 36 -21.19 5.10 -24.27
N LEU A 37 -21.23 4.14 -23.35
CA LEU A 37 -21.47 2.72 -23.63
C LEU A 37 -22.88 2.29 -23.17
N SER A 38 -23.78 3.24 -22.95
CA SER A 38 -25.17 2.92 -22.64
C SER A 38 -25.85 2.29 -23.85
N GLY A 39 -26.54 1.17 -23.63
CA GLY A 39 -27.29 0.47 -24.68
C GLY A 39 -26.47 -0.39 -25.63
N VAL A 40 -25.14 -0.51 -25.45
CA VAL A 40 -24.33 -1.49 -26.21
C VAL A 40 -24.11 -2.77 -25.39
N GLU A 41 -24.24 -3.93 -26.04
CA GLU A 41 -24.02 -5.23 -25.38
C GLU A 41 -22.53 -5.53 -25.13
N SER A 42 -21.65 -4.86 -25.87
CA SER A 42 -20.20 -5.06 -25.83
C SER A 42 -19.45 -3.73 -25.97
N ILE A 43 -18.37 -3.61 -25.20
CA ILE A 43 -17.41 -2.50 -25.30
C ILE A 43 -16.55 -2.57 -26.56
N PHE A 44 -16.65 -3.67 -27.31
CA PHE A 44 -16.02 -3.85 -28.61
C PHE A 44 -17.08 -4.10 -29.69
N ARG A 45 -16.82 -3.60 -30.89
CA ARG A 45 -17.59 -3.90 -32.11
C ARG A 45 -16.72 -4.67 -33.10
N GLY A 46 -17.35 -5.50 -33.92
CA GLY A 46 -16.69 -6.14 -35.04
C GLY A 46 -16.58 -5.18 -36.22
N ASP A 47 -15.38 -5.05 -36.77
CA ASP A 47 -15.08 -4.38 -38.04
C ASP A 47 -14.40 -5.39 -38.96
N GLY A 48 -15.21 -6.16 -39.69
CA GLY A 48 -14.75 -7.36 -40.40
C GLY A 48 -14.18 -8.41 -39.44
N ASP A 49 -12.92 -8.79 -39.64
CA ASP A 49 -12.20 -9.75 -38.79
C ASP A 49 -11.54 -9.10 -37.55
N LYS A 50 -11.68 -7.78 -37.36
CA LYS A 50 -11.03 -7.03 -36.27
C LYS A 50 -12.03 -6.62 -35.20
N LEU A 51 -11.67 -6.85 -33.94
CA LEU A 51 -12.36 -6.29 -32.77
C LEU A 51 -11.81 -4.89 -32.49
N VAL A 52 -12.69 -3.90 -32.50
CA VAL A 52 -12.33 -2.49 -32.29
C VAL A 52 -13.11 -1.95 -31.09
N PHE A 53 -12.50 -1.08 -30.30
CA PHE A 53 -13.19 -0.44 -29.18
C PHE A 53 -14.43 0.32 -29.67
N ASN A 54 -15.55 0.15 -28.96
CA ASN A 54 -16.83 0.69 -29.35
C ASN A 54 -16.91 2.17 -28.96
N LEU A 55 -16.41 3.02 -29.83
CA LEU A 55 -16.45 4.48 -29.69
C LEU A 55 -17.41 5.06 -30.74
N MET A 56 -18.32 5.93 -30.29
CA MET A 56 -19.25 6.64 -31.17
C MET A 56 -18.51 7.69 -32.00
N GLU A 57 -17.53 8.36 -31.40
CA GLU A 57 -16.66 9.30 -32.10
C GLU A 57 -15.47 8.62 -32.78
N SER A 58 -14.96 9.25 -33.84
CA SER A 58 -13.75 8.79 -34.51
C SER A 58 -12.51 9.10 -33.66
N PRO A 59 -11.63 8.12 -33.38
CA PRO A 59 -10.36 8.38 -32.70
C PRO A 59 -9.53 9.49 -33.34
N ASP A 60 -9.51 9.58 -34.68
CA ASP A 60 -8.74 10.59 -35.39
C ASP A 60 -9.26 12.01 -35.11
N VAL A 61 -10.59 12.18 -35.04
CA VAL A 61 -11.23 13.47 -34.72
C VAL A 61 -10.89 13.89 -33.29
N LEU A 62 -11.02 12.98 -32.32
CA LEU A 62 -10.64 13.26 -30.94
C LEU A 62 -9.18 13.68 -30.80
N MET A 63 -8.27 13.00 -31.52
CA MET A 63 -6.85 13.32 -31.50
C MET A 63 -6.54 14.69 -32.16
N GLU A 64 -7.24 15.05 -33.23
CA GLU A 64 -7.15 16.38 -33.86
C GLU A 64 -7.60 17.50 -32.90
N GLU A 65 -8.56 17.22 -32.02
CA GLU A 65 -9.00 18.12 -30.95
C GLU A 65 -8.10 18.11 -29.69
N GLY A 66 -7.01 17.34 -29.73
CA GLY A 66 -6.04 17.19 -28.64
C GLY A 66 -6.53 16.31 -27.49
N ILE A 67 -7.51 15.44 -27.73
CA ILE A 67 -8.02 14.46 -26.77
C ILE A 67 -7.41 13.10 -27.09
N PHE A 68 -6.46 12.67 -26.27
CA PHE A 68 -5.72 11.42 -26.48
C PHE A 68 -6.20 10.26 -25.61
N HIS A 69 -7.05 10.53 -24.63
CA HIS A 69 -7.50 9.51 -23.68
C HIS A 69 -9.02 9.40 -23.68
N VAL A 70 -9.51 8.16 -23.65
CA VAL A 70 -10.93 7.84 -23.54
C VAL A 70 -11.17 7.05 -22.26
N ALA A 71 -12.05 7.54 -21.39
CA ALA A 71 -12.51 6.86 -20.19
C ALA A 71 -13.80 6.09 -20.42
N PHE A 72 -13.90 4.92 -19.81
CA PHE A 72 -15.08 4.08 -19.89
C PHE A 72 -15.26 3.21 -18.63
N PRO A 73 -16.50 2.92 -18.22
CA PRO A 73 -16.74 1.99 -17.13
C PRO A 73 -16.71 0.53 -17.62
N PHE A 74 -16.16 -0.36 -16.80
CA PHE A 74 -16.25 -1.80 -17.01
C PHE A 74 -16.27 -2.54 -15.67
N GLY A 75 -17.32 -3.33 -15.45
CA GLY A 75 -17.57 -3.96 -14.14
C GLY A 75 -17.81 -2.92 -13.04
N ARG A 76 -16.97 -2.92 -12.00
CA ARG A 76 -17.04 -1.96 -10.87
C ARG A 76 -15.96 -0.89 -10.90
N ASN A 77 -15.25 -0.75 -12.02
CA ASN A 77 -14.13 0.15 -12.16
C ASN A 77 -14.30 1.07 -13.37
N TRP A 78 -13.52 2.14 -13.38
CA TRP A 78 -13.29 2.95 -14.56
C TRP A 78 -11.91 2.68 -15.12
N TYR A 79 -11.84 2.65 -16.45
CA TYR A 79 -10.61 2.46 -17.21
C TYR A 79 -10.42 3.63 -18.17
N TYR A 80 -9.21 3.77 -18.67
CA TYR A 80 -8.92 4.59 -19.82
C TYR A 80 -8.11 3.85 -20.87
N TYR A 81 -8.26 4.32 -22.10
CA TYR A 81 -7.54 3.89 -23.28
C TYR A 81 -6.83 5.10 -23.89
N ASP A 82 -5.53 4.97 -24.17
CA ASP A 82 -4.76 5.97 -24.91
C ASP A 82 -4.88 5.71 -26.41
N LEU A 83 -5.49 6.64 -27.13
CA LEU A 83 -5.81 6.53 -28.56
C LEU A 83 -4.56 6.41 -29.46
N ARG A 84 -3.37 6.72 -28.92
CA ARG A 84 -2.09 6.65 -29.64
C ARG A 84 -1.45 5.26 -29.59
N GLU A 85 -1.96 4.37 -28.74
CA GLU A 85 -1.45 3.02 -28.53
C GLU A 85 -2.48 1.96 -28.96
N GLU A 86 -2.08 0.69 -28.94
CA GLU A 86 -3.06 -0.41 -29.04
C GLU A 86 -4.00 -0.43 -27.83
N PHE A 87 -5.23 -0.91 -28.02
CA PHE A 87 -6.22 -0.98 -26.95
C PHE A 87 -5.72 -1.73 -25.72
N ARG A 88 -5.79 -1.07 -24.57
CA ARG A 88 -5.43 -1.61 -23.25
C ARG A 88 -6.39 -1.14 -22.18
N PHE A 89 -6.66 -2.02 -21.23
CA PHE A 89 -7.37 -1.67 -20.00
C PHE A 89 -6.42 -1.02 -19.00
N ASN A 90 -6.35 0.31 -18.99
CA ASN A 90 -5.62 1.03 -17.95
C ASN A 90 -6.60 1.44 -16.85
N LEU A 91 -6.40 0.98 -15.63
CA LEU A 91 -7.27 1.36 -14.52
C LEU A 91 -7.15 2.88 -14.29
N LEU A 92 -8.28 3.59 -14.22
CA LEU A 92 -8.32 5.05 -14.09
C LEU A 92 -7.99 5.48 -12.65
N LYS A 93 -6.73 5.28 -12.23
CA LYS A 93 -6.19 5.62 -10.92
C LYS A 93 -4.77 6.17 -11.03
N TYR A 94 -4.40 7.02 -10.08
CA TYR A 94 -3.04 7.56 -9.94
C TYR A 94 -2.54 8.33 -11.18
N ILE A 95 -3.46 9.01 -11.89
CA ILE A 95 -3.17 9.87 -13.03
C ILE A 95 -3.25 11.35 -12.64
N GLY A 96 -2.59 12.21 -13.41
CA GLY A 96 -2.57 13.65 -13.16
C GLY A 96 -2.06 13.98 -11.76
N ARG A 97 -2.88 14.70 -10.98
CA ARG A 97 -2.54 15.08 -9.60
C ARG A 97 -3.63 14.69 -8.61
N PRO A 98 -3.28 14.31 -7.37
CA PRO A 98 -4.26 14.13 -6.32
C PRO A 98 -4.93 15.46 -5.96
N LYS A 99 -6.15 15.40 -5.43
CA LYS A 99 -6.81 16.53 -4.75
C LYS A 99 -5.97 16.93 -3.55
N PRO A 100 -5.85 18.25 -3.25
CA PRO A 100 -5.11 18.71 -2.08
C PRO A 100 -5.52 17.98 -0.79
N PRO A 101 -4.56 17.54 0.02
CA PRO A 101 -4.88 16.89 1.28
C PRO A 101 -5.52 17.90 2.24
N VAL A 102 -6.34 17.41 3.17
CA VAL A 102 -6.89 18.24 4.27
C VAL A 102 -5.78 18.65 5.24
N HIS A 103 -4.78 17.78 5.42
CA HIS A 103 -3.60 18.01 6.24
C HIS A 103 -2.34 17.75 5.44
N ASP A 104 -1.48 18.75 5.33
CA ASP A 104 -0.20 18.65 4.62
C ASP A 104 0.92 18.26 5.61
N VAL A 105 0.89 17.01 6.03
CA VAL A 105 1.89 16.43 6.94
C VAL A 105 2.69 15.39 6.16
N PRO A 106 4.03 15.49 6.10
CA PRO A 106 4.85 14.47 5.46
C PRO A 106 4.57 13.09 6.05
N PHE A 107 4.25 12.14 5.18
CA PHE A 107 3.82 10.81 5.59
C PHE A 107 4.41 9.74 4.67
N VAL A 108 4.81 8.62 5.28
CA VAL A 108 5.33 7.44 4.58
C VAL A 108 4.70 6.19 5.20
N ASN A 109 4.13 5.34 4.37
CA ASN A 109 3.63 4.04 4.81
C ASN A 109 4.80 3.06 4.95
N LEU A 110 4.98 2.50 6.15
CA LEU A 110 6.03 1.51 6.45
C LEU A 110 5.51 0.07 6.57
N GLY A 111 4.24 -0.11 6.89
CA GLY A 111 3.66 -1.39 7.29
C GLY A 111 2.81 -2.07 6.21
N ILE A 112 3.14 -1.92 4.93
CA ILE A 112 2.31 -2.44 3.85
C ILE A 112 2.56 -3.93 3.62
N HIS A 113 1.47 -4.68 3.48
CA HIS A 113 1.46 -6.08 3.09
C HIS A 113 1.24 -6.21 1.58
N THR A 114 2.20 -6.78 0.88
CA THR A 114 2.26 -6.92 -0.58
C THR A 114 1.62 -8.22 -1.06
N SER A 115 1.40 -8.34 -2.37
CA SER A 115 0.89 -9.56 -3.03
C SER A 115 1.71 -10.83 -2.77
N TYR A 116 2.91 -10.72 -2.20
CA TYR A 116 3.72 -11.86 -1.81
C TYR A 116 3.28 -12.50 -0.48
N GLU A 117 2.51 -11.78 0.33
CA GLU A 117 1.83 -12.33 1.49
C GLU A 117 0.48 -12.93 1.08
N LEU A 118 0.48 -14.24 0.88
CA LEU A 118 -0.65 -14.98 0.34
C LEU A 118 -1.94 -14.71 1.14
N LEU A 119 -3.00 -14.35 0.41
CA LEU A 119 -4.36 -14.11 0.92
C LEU A 119 -4.48 -12.99 1.98
N ASN A 120 -3.44 -12.18 2.19
CA ASN A 120 -3.47 -11.06 3.15
C ASN A 120 -2.97 -9.72 2.55
N ALA A 121 -2.67 -9.72 1.26
CA ALA A 121 -2.08 -8.60 0.54
C ALA A 121 -3.05 -7.45 0.22
N CYS A 122 -2.51 -6.22 0.13
CA CYS A 122 -3.22 -5.06 -0.39
C CYS A 122 -3.02 -4.84 -1.90
N CYS A 123 -1.79 -4.91 -2.39
CA CYS A 123 -1.44 -4.60 -3.78
C CYS A 123 -0.05 -5.14 -4.19
N SER A 124 0.26 -5.03 -5.48
CA SER A 124 1.59 -5.32 -6.02
C SER A 124 2.61 -4.23 -5.61
N PRO A 125 3.92 -4.53 -5.55
CA PRO A 125 4.94 -3.50 -5.34
C PRO A 125 4.92 -2.38 -6.38
N GLU A 126 4.55 -2.68 -7.63
CA GLU A 126 4.43 -1.71 -8.73
C GLU A 126 3.30 -0.70 -8.47
N ASP A 127 2.09 -1.18 -8.19
CA ASP A 127 0.95 -0.32 -7.90
C ASP A 127 1.17 0.52 -6.64
N LEU A 128 1.86 -0.07 -5.65
CA LEU A 128 2.24 0.63 -4.44
C LEU A 128 3.18 1.81 -4.74
N CYS A 129 4.24 1.59 -5.50
CA CYS A 129 5.20 2.64 -5.88
C CYS A 129 4.53 3.71 -6.75
N ARG A 130 3.69 3.29 -7.71
CA ARG A 130 2.89 4.21 -8.55
C ARG A 130 2.02 5.12 -7.70
N LYS A 131 1.25 4.56 -6.76
CA LYS A 131 0.40 5.33 -5.84
C LYS A 131 1.21 6.25 -4.94
N ALA A 132 2.28 5.75 -4.33
CA ALA A 132 3.10 6.53 -3.40
C ALA A 132 3.75 7.72 -4.11
N LYS A 133 4.27 7.52 -5.33
CA LYS A 133 4.81 8.60 -6.15
C LYS A 133 3.75 9.64 -6.49
N TRP A 134 2.56 9.19 -6.90
CA TRP A 134 1.45 10.08 -7.23
C TRP A 134 0.97 10.90 -6.02
N LEU A 135 1.01 10.33 -4.82
CA LEU A 135 0.72 11.03 -3.56
C LEU A 135 1.86 11.96 -3.08
N GLY A 136 3.00 11.99 -3.76
CA GLY A 136 4.15 12.82 -3.39
C GLY A 136 5.01 12.26 -2.26
N HIS A 137 4.90 10.97 -1.95
CA HIS A 137 5.75 10.34 -0.94
C HIS A 137 7.21 10.28 -1.41
N THR A 138 8.16 10.26 -0.46
CA THR A 138 9.60 10.12 -0.72
C THR A 138 10.12 8.71 -0.49
N ALA A 139 9.33 7.87 0.18
CA ALA A 139 9.69 6.51 0.53
C ALA A 139 8.46 5.59 0.62
N VAL A 140 8.71 4.29 0.59
CA VAL A 140 7.71 3.22 0.78
C VAL A 140 8.36 2.09 1.57
N GLY A 141 7.67 1.61 2.60
CA GLY A 141 8.05 0.41 3.34
C GLY A 141 7.03 -0.70 3.24
N ILE A 142 7.55 -1.92 3.10
CA ILE A 142 6.78 -3.16 3.16
C ILE A 142 7.06 -3.87 4.48
N CYS A 143 6.11 -4.68 4.94
CA CYS A 143 6.26 -5.42 6.19
C CYS A 143 5.47 -6.73 6.15
N ASP A 144 5.68 -7.51 5.09
CA ASP A 144 5.00 -8.79 4.90
C ASP A 144 5.24 -9.73 6.09
N ARG A 145 4.21 -10.49 6.44
CA ARG A 145 4.25 -11.48 7.50
C ARG A 145 4.90 -12.74 6.98
N ASN A 146 5.94 -13.19 7.69
CA ASN A 146 6.57 -14.48 7.44
C ASN A 146 7.17 -14.66 6.03
N THR A 147 7.29 -13.60 5.23
CA THR A 147 7.96 -13.61 3.92
C THR A 147 8.72 -12.32 3.66
N MET A 148 9.80 -12.41 2.87
CA MET A 148 10.55 -11.27 2.34
C MET A 148 10.63 -11.31 0.81
N ALA A 149 9.76 -12.09 0.16
CA ALA A 149 9.83 -12.35 -1.28
C ALA A 149 9.61 -11.09 -2.14
N ALA A 150 8.92 -10.07 -1.61
CA ALA A 150 8.68 -8.82 -2.31
C ALA A 150 9.88 -7.87 -2.34
N THR A 151 10.92 -8.10 -1.53
CA THR A 151 12.01 -7.13 -1.29
C THR A 151 12.76 -6.73 -2.57
N LEU A 152 13.14 -7.70 -3.41
CA LEU A 152 13.84 -7.43 -4.67
C LEU A 152 12.97 -6.62 -5.65
N ASN A 153 11.68 -6.94 -5.74
CA ASN A 153 10.77 -6.25 -6.64
C ASN A 153 10.47 -4.84 -6.13
N LEU A 154 10.26 -4.65 -4.83
CA LEU A 154 10.13 -3.33 -4.23
C LEU A 154 11.37 -2.47 -4.53
N GLN A 155 12.57 -3.03 -4.38
CA GLN A 155 13.81 -2.29 -4.65
C GLN A 155 13.87 -1.76 -6.09
N LYS A 156 13.52 -2.60 -7.07
CA LYS A 156 13.49 -2.23 -8.49
C LYS A 156 12.44 -1.14 -8.77
N GLU A 157 11.21 -1.32 -8.26
CA GLU A 157 10.13 -0.36 -8.50
C GLU A 157 10.39 0.99 -7.82
N CYS A 158 10.95 0.97 -6.61
CA CYS A 158 11.38 2.19 -5.92
C CYS A 158 12.50 2.91 -6.70
N ALA A 159 13.47 2.19 -7.26
CA ALA A 159 14.51 2.78 -8.09
C ALA A 159 13.92 3.45 -9.36
N ASN A 160 12.98 2.77 -10.04
CA ASN A 160 12.32 3.30 -11.23
C ASN A 160 11.51 4.58 -10.96
N THR A 161 10.92 4.70 -9.77
CA THR A 161 10.05 5.82 -9.38
C THR A 161 10.76 6.92 -8.57
N GLY A 162 12.03 6.70 -8.21
CA GLY A 162 12.82 7.60 -7.36
C GLY A 162 12.34 7.64 -5.92
N LEU A 163 11.80 6.53 -5.39
CA LEU A 163 11.39 6.36 -4.00
C LEU A 163 12.49 5.64 -3.20
N LYS A 164 12.61 5.95 -1.91
CA LYS A 164 13.41 5.13 -0.99
C LYS A 164 12.61 3.89 -0.57
N HIS A 165 13.18 2.70 -0.78
CA HIS A 165 12.60 1.45 -0.28
C HIS A 165 12.98 1.24 1.20
N ILE A 166 12.04 0.68 1.97
CA ILE A 166 12.25 0.29 3.37
C ILE A 166 11.81 -1.17 3.54
N PHE A 167 12.73 -2.00 4.03
CA PHE A 167 12.45 -3.41 4.27
C PHE A 167 12.04 -3.64 5.71
N GLY A 168 10.81 -4.12 5.88
CA GLY A 168 10.28 -4.59 7.14
C GLY A 168 9.86 -6.05 7.06
N TYR A 169 9.68 -6.64 8.24
CA TYR A 169 9.21 -8.01 8.39
C TYR A 169 8.27 -8.09 9.61
N SER A 170 7.05 -8.57 9.39
CA SER A 170 6.09 -8.82 10.46
C SER A 170 6.24 -10.25 10.97
N LEU A 171 6.32 -10.43 12.29
CA LEU A 171 6.47 -11.75 12.90
C LEU A 171 5.80 -11.85 14.28
N THR A 172 5.78 -13.06 14.83
CA THR A 172 5.45 -13.30 16.23
C THR A 172 6.69 -13.74 16.98
N MET A 173 7.02 -13.05 18.07
CA MET A 173 8.02 -13.48 19.03
C MET A 173 7.38 -14.35 20.12
N MET A 174 8.09 -15.38 20.55
CA MET A 174 7.78 -16.16 21.76
C MET A 174 8.70 -15.73 22.90
N HIS A 175 8.10 -15.42 24.05
CA HIS A 175 8.81 -15.28 25.33
C HIS A 175 8.07 -16.12 26.36
N GLU A 176 8.72 -17.19 26.84
CA GLU A 176 8.04 -18.22 27.62
C GLU A 176 6.83 -18.76 26.84
N GLU A 177 5.63 -18.73 27.42
CA GLU A 177 4.38 -19.18 26.77
C GLU A 177 3.61 -18.04 26.07
N GLU A 178 4.16 -16.83 26.04
CA GLU A 178 3.48 -15.65 25.51
C GLU A 178 3.88 -15.34 24.05
N ARG A 179 2.86 -15.14 23.21
CA ARG A 179 2.98 -14.70 21.82
C ARG A 179 2.92 -13.17 21.73
N VAL A 180 3.97 -12.57 21.19
CA VAL A 180 4.12 -11.11 21.06
C VAL A 180 4.25 -10.73 19.59
N GLY A 181 3.33 -9.91 19.08
CA GLY A 181 3.39 -9.44 17.70
C GLY A 181 4.41 -8.31 17.53
N LEU A 182 5.27 -8.41 16.52
CA LEU A 182 6.32 -7.42 16.22
C LEU A 182 6.40 -7.13 14.73
N LYS A 183 6.86 -5.92 14.41
CA LYS A 183 7.41 -5.55 13.11
C LYS A 183 8.87 -5.17 13.31
N ILE A 184 9.75 -5.57 12.39
CA ILE A 184 11.17 -5.21 12.44
C ILE A 184 11.56 -4.58 11.12
N TYR A 185 12.27 -3.46 11.16
CA TYR A 185 12.70 -2.69 9.98
C TYR A 185 14.22 -2.57 9.94
N ALA A 186 14.83 -2.85 8.80
CA ALA A 186 16.27 -2.66 8.60
C ALA A 186 16.60 -1.19 8.33
N LEU A 187 17.59 -0.64 9.03
CA LEU A 187 18.10 0.72 8.79
C LEU A 187 19.29 0.75 7.82
N ASP A 188 20.08 -0.32 7.81
CA ASP A 188 21.31 -0.45 7.04
C ASP A 188 21.55 -1.91 6.58
N ASN A 189 22.75 -2.16 6.05
CA ASN A 189 23.15 -3.48 5.57
C ASN A 189 23.27 -4.52 6.69
N GLU A 190 23.67 -4.11 7.90
CA GLU A 190 23.73 -5.00 9.06
C GLU A 190 22.31 -5.39 9.48
N GLY A 191 21.41 -4.42 9.56
CA GLY A 191 19.99 -4.63 9.81
C GLY A 191 19.36 -5.56 8.78
N LEU A 192 19.66 -5.39 7.49
CA LEU A 192 19.16 -6.29 6.44
C LEU A 192 19.69 -7.72 6.62
N HIS A 193 20.98 -7.88 6.91
CA HIS A 193 21.56 -9.19 7.19
C HIS A 193 20.90 -9.86 8.39
N ASN A 194 20.64 -9.10 9.45
CA ASN A 194 19.96 -9.59 10.64
C ASN A 194 18.48 -9.92 10.38
N LEU A 195 17.79 -9.13 9.56
CA LEU A 195 16.42 -9.40 9.13
C LEU A 195 16.31 -10.72 8.36
N LEU A 196 17.28 -11.03 7.50
CA LEU A 196 17.36 -12.32 6.80
C LEU A 196 17.61 -13.49 7.76
N ARG A 197 18.43 -13.31 8.80
CA ARG A 197 18.64 -14.31 9.85
C ARG A 197 17.37 -14.55 10.66
N ILE A 198 16.63 -13.49 10.98
CA ILE A 198 15.32 -13.57 11.63
C ILE A 198 14.34 -14.34 10.73
N GLN A 199 14.25 -14.02 9.45
CA GLN A 199 13.35 -14.72 8.52
C GLN A 199 13.70 -16.20 8.43
N ARG A 200 14.98 -16.58 8.36
CA ARG A 200 15.42 -17.98 8.41
C ARG A 200 15.02 -18.65 9.73
N ALA A 201 15.25 -17.98 10.86
CA ALA A 201 14.89 -18.52 12.17
C ALA A 201 13.39 -18.80 12.27
N VAL A 202 12.57 -17.89 11.75
CA VAL A 202 11.10 -18.02 11.75
C VAL A 202 10.63 -19.11 10.77
N MET A 203 11.09 -19.08 9.52
CA MET A 203 10.49 -19.90 8.45
C MET A 203 11.17 -21.23 8.20
N VAL A 204 12.38 -21.44 8.73
CA VAL A 204 13.17 -22.65 8.50
C VAL A 204 13.43 -23.38 9.82
N ASP A 205 13.86 -22.65 10.85
CA ASP A 205 14.27 -23.29 12.11
C ASP A 205 13.11 -23.49 13.10
N SER A 206 12.04 -22.69 13.02
CA SER A 206 10.91 -22.74 13.96
C SER A 206 9.82 -23.69 13.49
N GLU A 207 9.30 -24.53 14.38
CA GLU A 207 8.18 -25.44 14.07
C GLU A 207 6.85 -24.70 13.90
N ASP A 208 6.64 -23.60 14.62
CA ASP A 208 5.38 -22.84 14.64
C ASP A 208 5.49 -21.44 14.03
N ASN A 209 6.54 -21.19 13.25
CA ASN A 209 6.83 -19.90 12.61
C ASN A 209 6.91 -18.72 13.59
N THR A 210 7.68 -18.88 14.67
CA THR A 210 7.93 -17.83 15.66
C THR A 210 9.42 -17.56 15.86
N LEU A 211 9.74 -16.40 16.44
CA LEU A 211 11.10 -16.02 16.83
C LEU A 211 11.23 -16.08 18.34
N ARG A 212 12.23 -16.78 18.89
CA ARG A 212 12.48 -16.75 20.33
C ARG A 212 13.01 -15.39 20.77
N TYR A 213 12.65 -14.95 21.98
CA TYR A 213 13.14 -13.70 22.57
C TYR A 213 14.66 -13.55 22.52
N GLU A 214 15.42 -14.62 22.79
CA GLU A 214 16.88 -14.60 22.73
C GLU A 214 17.39 -14.36 21.31
N GLN A 215 16.71 -14.91 20.30
CA GLN A 215 17.06 -14.68 18.89
C GLN A 215 16.80 -13.24 18.47
N LEU A 216 15.72 -12.62 18.97
CA LEU A 216 15.51 -11.19 18.77
C LEU A 216 16.68 -10.37 19.33
N LEU A 217 17.15 -10.67 20.54
CA LEU A 217 18.28 -9.95 21.13
C LEU A 217 19.59 -10.12 20.35
N MET A 218 19.81 -11.29 19.73
CA MET A 218 21.01 -11.55 18.91
C MET A 218 20.99 -10.80 17.57
N TYR A 219 19.81 -10.55 17.01
CA TYR A 219 19.65 -10.02 15.65
C TYR A 219 18.99 -8.63 15.62
N ALA A 220 18.90 -7.92 16.76
CA ALA A 220 18.26 -6.61 16.81
C ALA A 220 19.15 -5.47 16.26
N ALA A 221 20.47 -5.65 16.20
CA ALA A 221 21.41 -4.62 15.74
C ALA A 221 21.12 -4.18 14.30
N GLY A 222 21.25 -2.87 14.02
CA GLY A 222 20.91 -2.27 12.72
C GLY A 222 19.41 -2.27 12.40
N CYS A 223 18.55 -2.69 13.32
CA CYS A 223 17.10 -2.75 13.13
C CYS A 223 16.33 -1.83 14.09
N VAL A 224 15.13 -1.43 13.64
CA VAL A 224 14.08 -0.84 14.48
C VAL A 224 13.02 -1.89 14.76
N VAL A 225 12.63 -2.01 16.03
CA VAL A 225 11.54 -2.90 16.46
C VAL A 225 10.28 -2.08 16.73
N VAL A 226 9.14 -2.53 16.23
CA VAL A 226 7.83 -1.94 16.53
C VAL A 226 6.93 -3.01 17.12
N PHE A 227 6.53 -2.82 18.38
CA PHE A 227 5.54 -3.69 19.01
C PHE A 227 4.17 -3.47 18.38
N ALA A 228 3.50 -4.56 18.00
CA ALA A 228 2.12 -4.51 17.56
C ALA A 228 1.20 -4.04 18.70
N ILE A 229 0.03 -3.52 18.36
CA ILE A 229 -0.92 -2.88 19.29
C ILE A 229 -1.19 -3.79 20.52
N ARG A 230 -1.53 -5.06 20.30
CA ARG A 230 -1.85 -5.98 21.40
C ARG A 230 -0.65 -6.42 22.25
N SER A 231 0.57 -6.14 21.81
CA SER A 231 1.79 -6.48 22.55
C SER A 231 2.00 -5.60 23.79
N VAL A 232 1.16 -4.57 23.99
CA VAL A 232 1.21 -3.68 25.16
C VAL A 232 1.12 -4.44 26.50
N TYR A 233 0.28 -5.48 26.58
CA TYR A 233 0.11 -6.23 27.82
C TYR A 233 1.39 -6.96 28.22
N TRP A 234 2.07 -7.56 27.22
CA TRP A 234 3.38 -8.17 27.43
C TRP A 234 4.42 -7.11 27.82
N MET A 235 4.44 -5.96 27.13
CA MET A 235 5.39 -4.87 27.41
C MET A 235 5.29 -4.38 28.86
N ALA A 236 4.07 -4.19 29.37
CA ALA A 236 3.83 -3.74 30.74
C ALA A 236 4.17 -4.81 31.78
N GLY A 237 3.94 -6.10 31.47
CA GLY A 237 4.35 -7.21 32.32
C GLY A 237 5.87 -7.45 32.35
N HIS A 238 6.60 -7.04 31.31
CA HIS A 238 8.01 -7.39 31.10
C HIS A 238 8.92 -6.17 30.84
N PRO A 239 8.94 -5.15 31.74
CA PRO A 239 9.70 -3.92 31.50
C PRO A 239 11.22 -4.15 31.40
N LYS A 240 11.75 -5.17 32.09
CA LYS A 240 13.18 -5.53 32.00
C LYS A 240 13.54 -6.09 30.62
N GLN A 241 12.66 -6.91 30.04
CA GLN A 241 12.83 -7.52 28.73
C GLN A 241 12.74 -6.45 27.64
N VAL A 242 11.77 -5.54 27.73
CA VAL A 242 11.67 -4.37 26.84
C VAL A 242 12.93 -3.51 26.93
N LYS A 243 13.47 -3.26 28.12
CA LYS A 243 14.73 -2.51 28.31
C LYS A 243 15.92 -3.20 27.65
N ARG A 244 15.97 -4.53 27.62
CA ARG A 244 17.02 -5.28 26.92
C ARG A 244 16.88 -5.16 25.40
N ILE A 245 15.66 -5.24 24.86
CA ILE A 245 15.40 -5.03 23.43
C ILE A 245 15.83 -3.60 23.03
N ARG A 246 15.47 -2.59 23.83
CA ARG A 246 15.89 -1.19 23.64
C ARG A 246 17.40 -0.97 23.65
N LYS A 247 18.18 -1.87 24.27
CA LYS A 247 19.65 -1.79 24.27
C LYS A 247 20.29 -2.42 23.04
N GLY A 248 19.61 -3.35 22.39
CA GLY A 248 20.13 -4.09 21.23
C GLY A 248 19.62 -3.57 19.88
N ALA A 249 18.41 -3.02 19.84
CA ALA A 249 17.83 -2.39 18.66
C ALA A 249 18.20 -0.90 18.60
N GLU A 250 18.23 -0.35 17.39
CA GLU A 250 18.50 1.08 17.15
C GLU A 250 17.38 1.96 17.69
N ALA A 251 16.14 1.47 17.60
CA ALA A 251 14.98 2.08 18.22
C ALA A 251 13.89 1.05 18.48
N VAL A 252 13.03 1.37 19.45
CA VAL A 252 11.85 0.56 19.80
C VAL A 252 10.64 1.47 19.85
N TYR A 253 9.63 1.14 19.05
CA TYR A 253 8.37 1.85 18.99
C TYR A 253 7.20 0.92 19.34
N TYR A 254 6.03 1.52 19.49
CA TYR A 254 4.75 0.85 19.63
C TYR A 254 3.82 1.34 18.53
N GLN A 255 3.11 0.42 17.89
CA GLN A 255 2.18 0.76 16.82
C GLN A 255 0.92 1.42 17.41
N VAL A 256 0.70 2.68 17.05
CA VAL A 256 -0.55 3.40 17.32
C VAL A 256 -1.39 3.38 16.05
N ASP A 257 -2.55 2.72 16.11
CA ASP A 257 -3.47 2.59 14.98
C ASP A 257 -4.91 2.53 15.52
N ALA A 258 -5.65 3.61 15.34
CA ALA A 258 -7.03 3.76 15.81
C ALA A 258 -8.05 3.56 14.67
N ASN A 259 -7.68 2.83 13.61
CA ASN A 259 -8.62 2.49 12.55
C ASN A 259 -9.76 1.62 13.09
N GLU A 260 -10.97 1.94 12.66
CA GLU A 260 -12.18 1.19 13.02
C GLU A 260 -12.24 -0.13 12.25
N TYR A 261 -12.42 -1.23 12.98
CA TYR A 261 -12.67 -2.55 12.41
C TYR A 261 -14.16 -2.86 12.37
N LYS A 262 -14.64 -3.39 11.23
CA LYS A 262 -16.04 -3.85 11.09
C LYS A 262 -16.47 -4.92 12.09
N ALA A 263 -15.51 -5.64 12.67
CA ALA A 263 -15.78 -6.68 13.65
C ALA A 263 -15.61 -6.11 15.07
N ASP A 264 -16.72 -5.83 15.74
CA ASP A 264 -16.78 -5.17 17.05
C ASP A 264 -15.82 -5.77 18.09
N ARG A 265 -15.69 -7.10 18.12
CA ARG A 265 -14.78 -7.77 19.06
C ARG A 265 -13.33 -7.37 18.82
N ILE A 266 -12.89 -7.37 17.55
CA ILE A 266 -11.51 -7.03 17.18
C ILE A 266 -11.28 -5.55 17.44
N ASP A 267 -12.22 -4.70 17.04
CA ASP A 267 -12.15 -3.26 17.24
C ASP A 267 -11.97 -2.91 18.72
N ARG A 268 -12.84 -3.47 19.58
CA ARG A 268 -12.80 -3.28 21.02
C ARG A 268 -11.47 -3.74 21.62
N GLU A 269 -10.97 -4.92 21.25
CA GLU A 269 -9.69 -5.42 21.75
C GLU A 269 -8.52 -4.49 21.39
N GLN A 270 -8.52 -3.91 20.18
CA GLN A 270 -7.50 -2.96 19.73
C GLN A 270 -7.59 -1.63 20.48
N LEU A 271 -8.80 -1.09 20.66
CA LEU A 271 -9.04 0.15 21.39
C LEU A 271 -8.70 0.02 22.88
N GLU A 272 -9.01 -1.13 23.51
CA GLU A 272 -8.63 -1.42 24.89
C GLU A 272 -7.10 -1.49 25.05
N ALA A 273 -6.39 -2.11 24.11
CA ALA A 273 -4.93 -2.13 24.10
C ALA A 273 -4.32 -0.73 23.90
N LEU A 274 -4.86 0.08 22.97
CA LEU A 274 -4.43 1.47 22.80
C LEU A 274 -4.65 2.30 24.07
N LYS A 275 -5.84 2.22 24.66
CA LYS A 275 -6.15 2.90 25.92
C LYS A 275 -5.17 2.47 27.02
N TYR A 276 -4.86 1.18 27.10
CA TYR A 276 -3.90 0.67 28.07
C TYR A 276 -2.49 1.23 27.84
N TYR A 277 -2.02 1.31 26.59
CA TYR A 277 -0.72 1.89 26.25
C TYR A 277 -0.60 3.35 26.71
N PHE A 278 -1.58 4.20 26.36
CA PHE A 278 -1.56 5.60 26.76
C PHE A 278 -1.69 5.79 28.27
N GLY A 279 -2.42 4.92 28.97
CA GLY A 279 -2.58 4.99 30.42
C GLY A 279 -1.40 4.46 31.25
N ASN A 280 -0.59 3.55 30.70
CA ASN A 280 0.41 2.80 31.50
C ASN A 280 1.83 2.80 30.93
N CYS A 281 2.02 3.13 29.65
CA CYS A 281 3.32 2.96 28.97
C CYS A 281 3.84 4.23 28.29
N TYR A 282 2.97 5.17 27.90
CA TYR A 282 3.37 6.34 27.12
C TYR A 282 4.18 7.37 27.92
N ASP A 283 3.79 7.62 29.17
CA ASP A 283 4.43 8.59 30.08
C ASP A 283 5.46 7.95 31.05
N ALA A 284 5.80 6.67 30.85
CA ALA A 284 6.59 5.85 31.79
C ALA A 284 8.07 5.65 31.41
#